data_AF-A0A847WQ49-F1
#
_entry.id   AF-A0A847WQ49-F1
#
_cell.length_a   1.000
_cell.length_b   1.000
_cell.length_c   1.000
_cell.angle_alpha   90.00
_cell.angle_beta   90.00
_cell.angle_gamma   90.00
#
_symmetry.space_group_name_H-M   'P 1'
#
loop_
_entity.id
_entity.type
_entity.pdbx_description
1 polymer ?
#
loop_
_entity_poly.entity_id
_entity_poly.type
_entity_poly.pdbx_seq_one_letter_code
_entity_poly.pdbx_strand_id
1 'polypeptide(L)' 'VRFDREFDILIDGIVIATEKIEAPNPGSLIDRTYLIPVDQTKGKERVEVKFQADQKKIAGGFYGVRMIKQ' A
#
# COMPACT_ATOMS: atom_id res chain seq x y z
N VAL A 1 -18.30 -9.78 -10.12
CA VAL A 1 -17.41 -10.50 -9.18
C VAL A 1 -16.97 -9.51 -8.11
N ARG A 2 -17.23 -9.81 -6.84
CA ARG A 2 -16.69 -9.02 -5.72
C ARG A 2 -15.30 -9.61 -5.45
N PHE A 3 -14.25 -8.84 -5.70
CA PHE A 3 -12.89 -9.22 -5.35
C PHE A 3 -12.60 -8.74 -3.93
N ASP A 4 -11.92 -9.57 -3.15
CA ASP A 4 -11.43 -9.16 -1.83
C ASP A 4 -10.32 -8.13 -2.02
N ARG A 5 -10.44 -7.02 -1.29
CA ARG A 5 -9.49 -5.91 -1.35
C ARG A 5 -8.44 -6.09 -0.28
N GLU A 6 -7.46 -6.92 -0.58
CA GLU A 6 -6.36 -7.22 0.32
C GLU A 6 -5.07 -7.35 -0.49
N PHE A 7 -4.05 -6.63 -0.06
CA PHE A 7 -2.80 -6.48 -0.79
C PHE A 7 -1.65 -6.13 0.15
N ASP A 8 -0.46 -6.54 -0.24
CA ASP A 8 0.80 -6.15 0.37
C ASP A 8 1.29 -4.81 -0.19
N ILE A 9 1.93 -4.05 0.68
CA ILE A 9 2.67 -2.84 0.36
C ILE A 9 4.14 -3.15 0.56
N LEU A 10 4.92 -3.02 -0.51
CA LEU A 10 6.34 -3.34 -0.51
C LEU A 10 7.16 -2.10 -0.83
N ILE A 11 8.34 -2.01 -0.18
CA ILE A 11 9.40 -1.05 -0.51
C ILE A 11 10.60 -1.85 -1.02
N ASP A 12 11.00 -1.61 -2.27
CA ASP A 12 12.09 -2.34 -2.95
C ASP A 12 11.96 -3.87 -2.82
N GLY A 13 10.72 -4.37 -2.92
CA GLY A 13 10.41 -5.81 -2.84
C GLY A 13 10.31 -6.37 -1.41
N ILE A 14 10.43 -5.54 -0.37
CA ILE A 14 10.24 -5.97 1.02
C ILE A 14 8.88 -5.51 1.51
N VAL A 15 8.05 -6.45 1.95
CA VAL A 15 6.72 -6.17 2.53
C VAL A 15 6.90 -5.34 3.81
N ILE A 16 6.25 -4.18 3.85
CA ILE A 16 6.20 -3.30 5.03
C ILE A 16 4.84 -3.34 5.73
N ALA A 17 3.78 -3.72 5.01
CA ALA A 17 2.43 -3.86 5.54
C ALA A 17 1.57 -4.72 4.61
N THR A 18 0.53 -5.32 5.16
CA THR A 18 -0.60 -5.92 4.41
C THR A 18 -1.85 -5.12 4.77
N GLU A 19 -2.53 -4.55 3.78
CA GLU A 19 -3.76 -3.78 3.98
C GLU A 19 -4.96 -4.59 3.50
N LYS A 20 -6.02 -4.57 4.30
CA LYS A 20 -7.33 -5.08 3.95
C LYS A 20 -8.36 -3.96 4.00
N ILE A 21 -8.90 -3.59 2.85
CA ILE A 21 -9.93 -2.55 2.77
C ILE A 21 -11.30 -3.21 2.93
N GLU A 22 -11.78 -3.19 4.16
CA GLU A 22 -13.20 -3.41 4.45
C GLU A 22 -13.93 -2.11 4.11
N ALA A 23 -14.93 -2.17 3.22
CA ALA A 23 -15.59 -0.99 2.69
C ALA A 23 -16.91 -0.70 3.44
N PRO A 24 -16.90 0.00 4.59
CA PRO A 24 -18.12 0.32 5.31
C PRO A 24 -18.97 1.36 4.55
N ASN A 25 -18.33 2.27 3.79
CA ASN A 25 -18.99 3.33 3.03
C ASN A 25 -18.51 3.32 1.56
N PRO A 26 -19.28 2.74 0.63
CA PRO A 26 -18.94 2.73 -0.79
C PRO A 26 -18.80 4.15 -1.36
N GLY A 27 -17.70 4.43 -2.07
CA GLY A 27 -17.48 5.69 -2.78
C GLY A 27 -16.66 6.75 -2.02
N SER A 28 -16.39 6.53 -0.73
CA SER A 28 -15.48 7.39 0.03
C SER A 28 -14.00 7.04 -0.24
N LEU A 29 -13.16 8.07 -0.32
CA LEU A 29 -11.71 7.90 -0.30
C LEU A 29 -11.23 7.66 1.13
N ILE A 30 -10.20 6.83 1.29
CA ILE A 30 -9.58 6.52 2.58
C ILE A 30 -8.09 6.81 2.44
N ASP A 31 -7.56 7.58 3.39
CA ASP A 31 -6.12 7.80 3.53
C ASP A 31 -5.54 6.86 4.59
N ARG A 32 -4.39 6.26 4.28
CA ARG A 32 -3.63 5.39 5.18
C ARG A 32 -2.17 5.81 5.20
N THR A 33 -1.55 5.69 6.37
CA THR A 33 -0.13 5.99 6.56
C THR A 33 0.56 4.76 7.14
N TYR A 34 1.67 4.37 6.52
CA TYR A 34 2.46 3.22 6.93
C TYR A 34 3.88 3.67 7.23
N LEU A 35 4.45 3.14 8.30
CA LEU A 35 5.84 3.40 8.64
C LEU A 35 6.75 2.62 7.69
N ILE A 36 7.69 3.33 7.06
CA ILE A 36 8.74 2.70 6.28
C ILE A 36 9.95 2.54 7.21
N PRO A 37 10.45 1.31 7.45
CA PRO A 37 11.65 1.12 8.25
C PRO A 37 12.82 1.92 7.68
N VAL A 38 13.59 2.61 8.53
CA VAL A 38 14.69 3.50 8.11
C VAL A 38 15.70 2.77 7.22
N ASP A 39 15.97 1.50 7.49
CA ASP A 39 16.90 0.69 6.70
C ASP A 39 16.46 0.50 5.24
N GLN A 40 15.17 0.69 4.95
CA GLN A 40 14.65 0.62 3.59
C GLN A 40 14.85 1.90 2.78
N THR A 41 15.14 3.04 3.42
CA THR A 41 15.25 4.35 2.75
C THR A 41 16.59 5.03 2.97
N LYS A 42 17.36 4.63 3.99
CA LYS A 42 18.62 5.27 4.37
C LYS A 42 19.62 5.28 3.21
N GLY A 43 20.07 6.48 2.85
CA GLY A 43 21.05 6.70 1.77
C GLY A 43 20.52 6.48 0.35
N LYS A 44 19.22 6.21 0.19
CA LYS A 44 18.58 6.06 -1.12
C LYS A 44 17.95 7.37 -1.56
N GLU A 45 18.15 7.72 -2.83
CA GLU A 45 17.44 8.86 -3.45
C GLU A 45 16.02 8.50 -3.90
N ARG A 46 15.78 7.21 -4.20
CA ARG A 46 14.50 6.68 -4.67
C ARG A 46 14.29 5.25 -4.18
N VAL A 47 13.04 4.86 -4.07
CA VAL A 47 12.59 3.49 -3.79
C VAL A 47 11.42 3.13 -4.70
N GLU A 48 11.27 1.85 -5.02
CA GLU A 48 10.05 1.32 -5.63
C GLU A 48 9.01 1.07 -4.53
N VAL A 49 7.81 1.63 -4.71
CA VAL A 49 6.64 1.27 -3.92
C VAL A 49 5.77 0.35 -4.77
N LYS A 50 5.53 -0.89 -4.31
CA LYS A 50 4.70 -1.87 -5.00
C LYS A 50 3.48 -2.24 -4.16
N PHE A 51 2.33 -2.25 -4.79
CA PHE A 51 1.07 -2.73 -4.24
C PHE A 51 0.74 -4.06 -4.91
N GLN A 52 0.82 -5.16 -4.16
CA GLN A 52 0.73 -6.51 -4.71
C GLN A 52 -0.40 -7.28 -4.05
N ALA A 53 -1.34 -7.77 -4.85
CA ALA A 53 -2.42 -8.64 -4.39
C ALA A 53 -2.20 -10.08 -4.85
N ASP A 54 -2.62 -11.05 -4.03
CA ASP A 54 -2.60 -12.47 -4.42
C ASP A 54 -3.67 -12.79 -5.48
N GLN A 55 -3.66 -14.04 -5.95
CA GLN A 55 -4.68 -14.55 -6.87
C GLN A 55 -6.10 -14.34 -6.31
N LYS A 56 -6.99 -13.80 -7.14
CA LYS A 56 -8.39 -13.46 -6.82
C LYS A 56 -8.60 -12.32 -5.82
N LYS A 57 -7.53 -11.62 -5.41
CA LYS A 57 -7.60 -10.36 -4.65
C LYS A 57 -7.22 -9.19 -5.55
N ILE A 58 -7.53 -7.97 -5.09
CA ILE A 58 -7.11 -6.73 -5.77
C ILE A 58 -6.67 -5.69 -4.74
N ALA A 59 -5.80 -4.75 -5.13
CA ALA A 59 -5.55 -3.58 -4.30
C ALA A 59 -6.70 -2.57 -4.36
N GLY A 60 -7.25 -2.38 -5.56
CA GLY A 60 -8.24 -1.34 -5.85
C GLY A 60 -7.62 -0.15 -6.58
N GLY A 61 -8.37 0.96 -6.64
CA GLY A 61 -7.90 2.20 -7.27
C GLY A 61 -7.12 3.06 -6.28
N PHE A 62 -5.95 3.53 -6.70
CA PHE A 62 -5.16 4.52 -5.95
C PHE A 62 -5.43 5.92 -6.53
N TYR A 63 -5.80 6.85 -5.66
CA TYR A 63 -6.09 8.25 -6.04
C TYR A 63 -4.97 9.22 -5.65
N GLY A 64 -3.97 8.74 -4.90
CA GLY A 64 -2.78 9.49 -4.53
C GLY A 64 -1.78 8.61 -3.78
N VAL A 65 -0.49 8.87 -3.97
CA VAL A 65 0.60 8.28 -3.21
C VAL A 65 1.60 9.39 -2.89
N ARG A 66 1.99 9.50 -1.62
CA ARG A 66 2.96 10.51 -1.17
C ARG A 66 3.86 9.91 -0.10
N MET A 67 5.14 10.20 -0.18
CA MET A 67 6.08 9.99 0.91
C MET A 67 6.11 11.25 1.78
N ILE A 68 5.96 11.07 3.10
CA ILE A 68 6.02 12.16 4.08
C ILE A 68 7.21 11.93 5.01
N LYS A 69 7.88 12.99 5.43
CA LYS A 69 8.85 12.89 6.54
C LYS A 69 8.08 12.67 7.84
N GLN A 70 8.64 11.84 8.71
CA GLN A 70 8.20 11.74 10.10
C GLN A 70 8.46 13.05 10.85
#